data_AF-A0A2R6J7Z0-F1
#
_entry.id   AF-A0A2R6J7Z0-F1
#
_cell.length_a   1.000
_cell.length_b   1.000
_cell.length_c   1.000
_cell.angle_alpha   90.00
_cell.angle_beta   90.00
_cell.angle_gamma   90.00
#
_symmetry.space_group_name_H-M   'P 1'
#
loop_
_entity.id
_entity.type
_entity.pdbx_description
1 polymer ?
#
loop_
_entity_poly.entity_id
_entity_poly.type
_entity_poly.pdbx_seq_one_letter_code
_entity_poly.pdbx_strand_id
1 'polypeptide(L)'
;TYYAFLSGSLALAGIVPFSGFWSKDEVLFEALVHAFDSPLLFLAYAMGLIAVFFTGFYTFRMVFLTFHGEPRTETAEDPHSVRWNVKLPLVVLGILAAVIGFINAAPIAQVTGLHVDFLHAWLVGTPEELFTGLHHYEELLPYESVYPLGETATMLASAAVSLGLALAGAGLAYSLYNVPEPERHVEELGVRDLVFANYYQDEYQVWLARDVGVGIARATDRFDLGVIDGAVNAVSDVSLLSGDRIRRIQTGVVSNYAALITLGLVLLLVAFGVTGGWF
;
A
#
# COMPACT_ATOMS: atom_id res chain seq x y z
N THR A 1 -26.37 -10.25 11.30
CA THR A 1 -25.19 -9.38 11.19
C THR A 1 -24.19 -9.68 12.28
N TYR A 2 -24.62 -9.72 13.55
CA TYR A 2 -23.76 -10.09 14.69
C TYR A 2 -22.90 -11.35 14.47
N TYR A 3 -23.51 -12.51 14.18
CA TYR A 3 -22.74 -13.76 14.00
C TYR A 3 -21.72 -13.72 12.85
N ALA A 4 -22.04 -13.02 11.76
CA ALA A 4 -21.11 -12.84 10.66
C ALA A 4 -19.93 -11.94 11.06
N PHE A 5 -20.22 -10.86 11.79
CA PHE A 5 -19.19 -9.98 12.37
C PHE A 5 -18.31 -10.72 13.38
N LEU A 6 -18.92 -11.52 14.25
CA LEU A 6 -18.21 -12.33 15.23
C LEU A 6 -17.33 -13.38 14.56
N SER A 7 -17.83 -14.08 13.53
CA SER A 7 -17.01 -15.02 12.74
C SER A 7 -15.79 -14.34 12.13
N GLY A 8 -15.98 -13.18 11.48
CA GLY A 8 -14.87 -12.39 10.94
C GLY A 8 -13.91 -11.89 12.02
N SER A 9 -14.42 -11.53 13.18
CA SER A 9 -13.63 -11.09 14.33
C SER A 9 -12.78 -12.23 14.92
N LEU A 10 -13.36 -13.43 15.05
CA LEU A 10 -12.66 -14.63 15.51
C LEU A 10 -11.57 -15.05 14.52
N ALA A 11 -11.86 -14.99 13.21
CA ALA A 11 -10.87 -15.19 12.17
C ALA A 11 -9.75 -14.15 12.25
N LEU A 12 -10.07 -12.85 12.32
CA LEU A 12 -9.07 -11.79 12.40
C LEU A 12 -8.23 -11.87 13.68
N ALA A 13 -8.81 -12.24 14.81
CA ALA A 13 -8.09 -12.44 16.07
C ALA A 13 -7.16 -13.67 16.05
N GLY A 14 -7.32 -14.58 15.08
CA GLY A 14 -6.52 -15.81 15.00
C GLY A 14 -6.97 -16.88 16.00
N ILE A 15 -8.27 -16.96 16.31
CA ILE A 15 -8.80 -17.94 17.26
C ILE A 15 -9.17 -19.24 16.54
N VAL A 16 -8.73 -20.38 17.08
CA VAL A 16 -9.11 -21.71 16.60
C VAL A 16 -10.63 -21.92 16.73
N PRO A 17 -11.34 -22.43 15.70
CA PRO A 17 -10.84 -23.03 14.46
C PRO A 17 -10.87 -22.13 13.21
N PHE A 18 -11.01 -20.80 13.37
CA PHE A 18 -11.26 -19.88 12.25
C PHE A 18 -10.03 -19.67 11.35
N SER A 19 -10.28 -19.18 10.13
CA SER A 19 -9.28 -19.14 9.05
C SER A 19 -7.99 -18.41 9.38
N GLY A 20 -8.07 -17.31 10.12
CA GLY A 20 -6.90 -16.51 10.44
C GLY A 20 -5.97 -17.11 11.49
N PHE A 21 -6.39 -18.16 12.21
CA PHE A 21 -5.45 -18.95 13.03
C PHE A 21 -4.42 -19.63 12.12
N TRP A 22 -4.90 -20.35 11.10
CA TRP A 22 -4.06 -21.12 10.19
C TRP A 22 -3.09 -20.24 9.40
N SER A 23 -3.55 -19.10 8.87
CA SER A 23 -2.69 -18.22 8.07
C SER A 23 -1.73 -17.37 8.89
N LYS A 24 -2.11 -16.92 10.10
CA LYS A 24 -1.21 -16.13 10.95
C LYS A 24 -0.16 -16.99 11.63
N ASP A 25 -0.55 -18.18 12.05
CA ASP A 25 0.37 -19.09 12.73
C ASP A 25 1.48 -19.58 11.80
N GLU A 26 1.15 -19.87 10.52
CA GLU A 26 2.14 -20.25 9.50
C GLU A 26 3.22 -19.17 9.32
N VAL A 27 2.82 -17.90 9.21
CA VAL A 27 3.78 -16.78 9.09
C VAL A 27 4.63 -16.60 10.35
N LEU A 28 4.04 -16.77 11.54
CA LEU A 28 4.78 -16.66 12.82
C LEU A 28 5.72 -17.84 13.01
N PHE A 29 5.30 -19.04 12.64
CA PHE A 29 6.13 -20.24 12.66
C PHE A 29 7.32 -20.09 11.71
N GLU A 30 7.09 -19.67 10.47
CA GLU A 30 8.15 -19.42 9.51
C GLU A 30 9.12 -18.34 10.00
N ALA A 31 8.61 -17.25 10.57
CA ALA A 31 9.45 -16.22 11.18
C ALA A 31 10.26 -16.75 12.37
N LEU A 32 9.73 -17.68 13.17
CA LEU A 32 10.41 -18.27 14.33
C LEU A 32 11.53 -19.21 13.92
N VAL A 33 11.26 -20.16 13.04
CA VAL A 33 12.29 -21.10 12.55
C VAL A 33 13.37 -20.35 11.80
N HIS A 34 12.98 -19.20 11.20
CA HIS A 34 13.88 -18.24 10.59
C HIS A 34 14.43 -17.13 11.51
N ALA A 35 14.23 -17.17 12.82
CA ALA A 35 14.68 -16.11 13.73
C ALA A 35 16.05 -16.36 14.38
N PHE A 36 16.43 -17.62 14.57
CA PHE A 36 17.64 -18.04 15.28
C PHE A 36 18.96 -17.54 14.66
N ASP A 37 19.09 -17.43 13.34
CA ASP A 37 20.30 -16.93 12.66
C ASP A 37 20.23 -15.44 12.28
N SER A 38 19.12 -14.75 12.60
CA SER A 38 18.90 -13.36 12.21
C SER A 38 18.20 -12.56 13.29
N PRO A 39 18.92 -11.63 13.96
CA PRO A 39 18.32 -10.73 14.95
C PRO A 39 17.14 -9.92 14.39
N LEU A 40 17.15 -9.64 13.09
CA LEU A 40 16.07 -8.91 12.41
C LEU A 40 14.80 -9.76 12.31
N LEU A 41 14.93 -11.05 11.97
CA LEU A 41 13.77 -11.96 11.90
C LEU A 41 13.26 -12.31 13.29
N PHE A 42 14.14 -12.41 14.29
CA PHE A 42 13.73 -12.50 15.68
C PHE A 42 12.93 -11.27 16.13
N LEU A 43 13.36 -10.05 15.76
CA LEU A 43 12.61 -8.84 16.01
C LEU A 43 11.25 -8.85 15.29
N ALA A 44 11.20 -9.30 14.04
CA ALA A 44 9.96 -9.43 13.27
C ALA A 44 8.99 -10.42 13.92
N TYR A 45 9.47 -11.58 14.38
CA TYR A 45 8.69 -12.56 15.12
C TYR A 45 8.15 -11.97 16.43
N ALA A 46 9.00 -11.31 17.23
CA ALA A 46 8.60 -10.67 18.47
C ALA A 46 7.53 -9.58 18.24
N MET A 47 7.69 -8.75 17.21
CA MET A 47 6.69 -7.76 16.80
C MET A 47 5.39 -8.42 16.35
N GLY A 48 5.46 -9.56 15.65
CA GLY A 48 4.32 -10.37 15.27
C GLY A 48 3.53 -10.88 16.48
N LEU A 49 4.22 -11.40 17.51
CA LEU A 49 3.58 -11.84 18.76
C LEU A 49 2.87 -10.69 19.49
N ILE A 50 3.52 -9.52 19.56
CA ILE A 50 2.92 -8.31 20.14
C ILE A 50 1.67 -7.91 19.33
N ALA A 51 1.75 -7.95 18.01
CA ALA A 51 0.63 -7.64 17.13
C ALA A 51 -0.55 -8.62 17.34
N VAL A 52 -0.31 -9.93 17.50
CA VAL A 52 -1.36 -10.92 17.78
C VAL A 52 -2.14 -10.56 19.04
N PHE A 53 -1.44 -10.21 20.13
CA PHE A 53 -2.08 -9.79 21.37
C PHE A 53 -2.97 -8.55 21.16
N PHE A 54 -2.41 -7.49 20.55
CA PHE A 54 -3.17 -6.26 20.31
C PHE A 54 -4.33 -6.45 19.34
N THR A 55 -4.17 -7.30 18.32
CA THR A 55 -5.25 -7.68 17.41
C THR A 55 -6.39 -8.37 18.14
N GLY A 56 -6.10 -9.36 18.98
CA GLY A 56 -7.12 -9.97 19.85
C GLY A 56 -7.82 -8.91 20.70
N PHE A 57 -7.04 -8.03 21.34
CA PHE A 57 -7.58 -6.96 22.20
C PHE A 57 -8.50 -5.99 21.46
N TYR A 58 -8.03 -5.31 20.39
CA TYR A 58 -8.84 -4.28 19.73
C TYR A 58 -10.03 -4.87 18.98
N THR A 59 -9.91 -6.09 18.45
CA THR A 59 -11.01 -6.77 17.75
C THR A 59 -12.14 -7.12 18.72
N PHE A 60 -11.83 -7.72 19.87
CA PHE A 60 -12.87 -8.03 20.86
C PHE A 60 -13.39 -6.79 21.57
N ARG A 61 -12.54 -5.79 21.82
CA ARG A 61 -13.00 -4.47 22.28
C ARG A 61 -14.07 -3.90 21.35
N MET A 62 -13.90 -4.01 20.04
CA MET A 62 -14.88 -3.57 19.05
C MET A 62 -16.19 -4.39 19.12
N VAL A 63 -16.10 -5.72 19.27
CA VAL A 63 -17.26 -6.61 19.45
C VAL A 63 -18.08 -6.22 20.68
N PHE A 64 -17.45 -6.02 21.83
CA PHE A 64 -18.15 -5.68 23.07
C PHE A 64 -18.77 -4.29 23.01
N LEU A 65 -18.01 -3.29 22.55
CA LEU A 65 -18.50 -1.91 22.45
C LEU A 65 -19.64 -1.73 21.44
N THR A 66 -19.76 -2.62 20.45
CA THR A 66 -20.78 -2.51 19.39
C THR A 66 -22.04 -3.31 19.72
N PHE A 67 -21.92 -4.45 20.41
CA PHE A 67 -23.03 -5.41 20.57
C PHE A 67 -23.44 -5.77 22.00
N HIS A 68 -22.60 -5.50 23.02
CA HIS A 68 -22.84 -6.00 24.39
C HIS A 68 -23.02 -4.90 25.45
N GLY A 69 -22.68 -3.65 25.12
CA GLY A 69 -22.94 -2.49 26.00
C GLY A 69 -24.34 -1.90 25.81
N GLU A 70 -24.65 -0.87 26.59
CA GLU A 70 -25.91 -0.13 26.46
C GLU A 70 -25.96 0.67 25.14
N PRO A 71 -27.12 0.71 24.46
CA PRO A 71 -27.29 1.51 23.26
C PRO A 71 -26.99 2.98 23.52
N ARG A 72 -26.09 3.56 22.72
CA ARG A 72 -25.72 4.98 22.83
C ARG A 72 -26.50 5.87 21.86
N THR A 73 -27.31 5.28 20.99
CA THR A 73 -28.10 5.97 19.96
C THR A 73 -29.42 5.22 19.75
N GLU A 74 -30.47 5.94 19.32
CA GLU A 74 -31.78 5.34 19.01
C GLU A 74 -31.68 4.24 17.93
N THR A 75 -30.80 4.41 16.95
CA THR A 75 -30.55 3.39 15.91
C THR A 75 -29.92 2.11 16.45
N ALA A 76 -29.11 2.21 17.51
CA ALA A 76 -28.55 1.04 18.18
C ALA A 76 -29.58 0.34 19.08
N GLU A 77 -30.54 1.10 19.62
CA GLU A 77 -31.61 0.58 20.47
C GLU A 77 -32.65 -0.21 19.65
N ASP A 78 -33.06 0.30 18.49
CA ASP A 78 -33.97 -0.39 17.56
C ASP A 78 -33.37 -0.53 16.14
N PRO A 79 -32.45 -1.49 15.93
CA PRO A 79 -31.80 -1.67 14.64
C PRO A 79 -32.75 -2.31 13.61
N HIS A 80 -33.04 -1.57 12.54
CA HIS A 80 -33.83 -2.11 11.44
C HIS A 80 -33.13 -3.31 10.78
N SER A 81 -33.92 -4.29 10.33
CA SER A 81 -33.35 -5.44 9.63
C SER A 81 -32.75 -5.05 8.28
N VAL A 82 -31.61 -5.64 7.91
CA VAL A 82 -30.97 -5.39 6.61
C VAL A 82 -31.52 -6.33 5.52
N ARG A 83 -31.55 -5.85 4.27
CA ARG A 83 -32.07 -6.57 3.10
C ARG A 83 -31.23 -7.80 2.74
N TRP A 84 -31.81 -8.74 2.00
CA TRP A 84 -31.15 -10.00 1.62
C TRP A 84 -29.89 -9.81 0.77
N ASN A 85 -29.86 -8.75 -0.05
CA ASN A 85 -28.69 -8.38 -0.86
C ASN A 85 -27.45 -8.01 0.00
N VAL A 86 -27.65 -7.67 1.28
CA VAL A 86 -26.56 -7.43 2.24
C VAL A 86 -26.31 -8.66 3.11
N LYS A 87 -27.37 -9.36 3.54
CA LYS A 87 -27.23 -10.55 4.40
C LYS A 87 -26.55 -11.71 3.67
N LEU A 88 -26.86 -11.93 2.40
CA LEU A 88 -26.31 -13.06 1.66
C LEU A 88 -24.77 -12.99 1.54
N PRO A 89 -24.16 -11.87 1.06
CA PRO A 89 -22.71 -11.75 1.08
C PRO A 89 -22.10 -11.90 2.47
N LEU A 90 -22.69 -11.28 3.51
CA LEU A 90 -22.16 -11.37 4.87
C LEU A 90 -22.19 -12.80 5.43
N VAL A 91 -23.25 -13.55 5.15
CA VAL A 91 -23.35 -14.95 5.59
C VAL A 91 -22.33 -15.82 4.86
N VAL A 92 -22.20 -15.65 3.53
CA VAL A 92 -21.20 -16.39 2.75
C VAL A 92 -19.79 -16.10 3.26
N LEU A 93 -19.44 -14.82 3.42
CA LEU A 93 -18.13 -14.42 3.95
C LEU A 93 -17.90 -14.90 5.38
N GLY A 94 -18.92 -14.84 6.24
CA GLY A 94 -18.85 -15.34 7.61
C GLY A 94 -18.65 -16.86 7.69
N ILE A 95 -19.27 -17.62 6.79
CA ILE A 95 -19.06 -19.08 6.69
C ILE A 95 -17.64 -19.35 6.17
N LEU A 96 -17.21 -18.65 5.12
CA LEU A 96 -15.85 -18.79 4.59
C LEU A 96 -14.80 -18.46 5.66
N ALA A 97 -14.97 -17.40 6.45
CA ALA A 97 -14.07 -17.06 7.55
C ALA A 97 -13.97 -18.17 8.61
N ALA A 98 -15.04 -18.94 8.84
CA ALA A 98 -15.02 -20.06 9.77
C ALA A 98 -14.42 -21.34 9.17
N VAL A 99 -14.63 -21.59 7.88
CA VAL A 99 -14.37 -22.91 7.27
C VAL A 99 -13.15 -22.94 6.35
N ILE A 100 -12.81 -21.84 5.68
CA ILE A 100 -11.74 -21.84 4.64
C ILE A 100 -10.37 -22.20 5.21
N GLY A 101 -10.14 -21.95 6.50
CA GLY A 101 -8.92 -22.37 7.20
C GLY A 101 -8.67 -23.87 7.17
N PHE A 102 -9.73 -24.68 7.16
CA PHE A 102 -9.62 -26.14 7.07
C PHE A 102 -9.17 -26.64 5.70
N ILE A 103 -9.20 -25.79 4.66
CA ILE A 103 -8.74 -26.15 3.31
C ILE A 103 -7.20 -26.12 3.22
N ASN A 104 -6.52 -25.40 4.14
CA ASN A 104 -5.07 -25.27 4.19
C ASN A 104 -4.54 -25.42 5.63
N ALA A 105 -5.12 -26.36 6.38
CA ALA A 105 -4.72 -26.59 7.76
C ALA A 105 -3.42 -27.40 7.80
N ALA A 106 -2.28 -26.75 7.54
CA ALA A 106 -0.95 -27.36 7.55
C ALA A 106 -0.67 -28.18 8.82
N PRO A 107 -1.07 -27.76 10.04
CA PRO A 107 -0.89 -28.59 11.24
C PRO A 107 -1.71 -29.89 11.24
N ILE A 108 -2.92 -29.87 10.64
CA ILE A 108 -3.75 -31.08 10.51
C ILE A 108 -3.13 -32.01 9.49
N ALA A 109 -2.63 -31.49 8.37
CA ALA A 109 -1.95 -32.28 7.35
C ALA A 109 -0.72 -33.01 7.92
N GLN A 110 0.12 -32.31 8.68
CA GLN A 110 1.32 -32.90 9.30
C GLN A 110 1.00 -33.94 10.38
N VAL A 111 -0.07 -33.74 11.18
CA VAL A 111 -0.45 -34.68 12.26
C VAL A 111 -1.21 -35.90 11.75
N THR A 112 -2.01 -35.75 10.69
CA THR A 112 -2.90 -36.82 10.20
C THR A 112 -2.41 -37.50 8.92
N GLY A 113 -1.39 -36.96 8.26
CA GLY A 113 -0.92 -37.42 6.95
C GLY A 113 -1.90 -37.16 5.80
N LEU A 114 -2.99 -36.43 6.06
CA LEU A 114 -3.95 -36.03 5.04
C LEU A 114 -3.36 -34.87 4.22
N HIS A 115 -3.31 -35.01 2.91
CA HIS A 115 -2.78 -33.98 2.00
C HIS A 115 -3.80 -32.84 1.85
N VAL A 116 -3.84 -31.95 2.85
CA VAL A 116 -4.72 -30.77 2.93
C VAL A 116 -3.85 -29.50 2.80
N ASP A 117 -2.94 -29.54 1.84
CA ASP A 117 -1.93 -28.54 1.49
C ASP A 117 -2.20 -27.94 0.09
N PHE A 118 -3.45 -28.02 -0.38
CA PHE A 118 -3.84 -27.59 -1.74
C PHE A 118 -3.41 -26.17 -2.07
N LEU A 119 -3.56 -25.20 -1.15
CA LEU A 119 -3.16 -23.81 -1.42
C LEU A 119 -1.65 -23.65 -1.43
N HIS A 120 -0.93 -24.35 -0.55
CA HIS A 120 0.53 -24.40 -0.55
C HIS A 120 1.04 -25.01 -1.87
N ALA A 121 0.52 -26.16 -2.29
CA ALA A 121 0.87 -26.81 -3.56
C ALA A 121 0.45 -26.00 -4.80
N TRP A 122 -0.67 -25.27 -4.75
CA TRP A 122 -1.10 -24.38 -5.83
C TRP A 122 -0.22 -23.13 -5.94
N LEU A 123 0.25 -22.60 -4.81
CA LEU A 123 1.08 -21.39 -4.76
C LEU A 123 2.56 -21.67 -5.06
N VAL A 124 3.11 -22.74 -4.49
CA VAL A 124 4.52 -23.15 -4.65
C VAL A 124 4.72 -23.96 -5.93
N GLY A 125 3.64 -24.55 -6.45
CA GLY A 125 3.64 -25.42 -7.62
C GLY A 125 3.92 -26.88 -7.26
N THR A 126 3.44 -27.80 -8.09
CA THR A 126 4.07 -29.13 -8.21
C THR A 126 5.38 -28.99 -9.00
N PRO A 127 6.34 -29.92 -8.85
CA PRO A 127 7.69 -29.77 -9.41
C PRO A 127 7.78 -29.55 -10.93
N GLU A 128 6.69 -29.76 -11.69
CA GLU A 128 6.78 -29.76 -13.15
C GLU A 128 6.06 -28.60 -13.84
N GLU A 129 4.87 -28.14 -13.46
CA GLU A 129 4.14 -27.21 -14.35
C GLU A 129 3.18 -26.26 -13.63
N LEU A 130 3.26 -24.96 -14.00
CA LEU A 130 2.39 -23.80 -13.71
C LEU A 130 2.74 -22.87 -12.51
N PHE A 131 3.42 -21.77 -12.87
CA PHE A 131 3.30 -20.41 -12.32
C PHE A 131 3.47 -20.18 -10.80
N THR A 132 4.69 -19.98 -10.34
CA THR A 132 5.29 -18.71 -9.84
C THR A 132 6.69 -19.05 -9.31
N GLY A 133 7.70 -18.23 -9.63
CA GLY A 133 9.11 -18.54 -9.39
C GLY A 133 9.56 -18.50 -7.92
N LEU A 134 8.96 -19.32 -7.04
CA LEU A 134 9.33 -19.40 -5.63
C LEU A 134 10.58 -20.25 -5.35
N HIS A 135 10.89 -21.26 -6.18
CA HIS A 135 12.15 -22.01 -6.08
C HIS A 135 13.41 -21.13 -6.24
N HIS A 136 13.27 -19.91 -6.77
CA HIS A 136 14.39 -18.97 -6.83
C HIS A 136 14.69 -18.30 -5.48
N TYR A 137 13.75 -18.28 -4.52
CA TYR A 137 13.93 -17.59 -3.25
C TYR A 137 14.55 -18.47 -2.16
N GLU A 138 14.30 -19.78 -2.15
CA GLU A 138 14.95 -20.71 -1.21
C GLU A 138 16.48 -20.74 -1.41
N GLU A 139 16.96 -20.67 -2.66
CA GLU A 139 18.38 -20.64 -2.97
C GLU A 139 19.04 -19.26 -2.69
N LEU A 140 18.24 -18.20 -2.54
CA LEU A 140 18.68 -16.82 -2.29
C LEU A 140 18.65 -16.41 -0.82
N LEU A 141 17.92 -17.13 0.04
CA LEU A 141 17.83 -16.82 1.46
C LEU A 141 18.95 -17.57 2.22
N PRO A 142 19.94 -16.87 2.79
CA PRO A 142 21.11 -17.49 3.43
C PRO A 142 20.79 -18.01 4.84
N TYR A 143 19.54 -18.40 5.08
CA TYR A 143 19.03 -18.68 6.41
C TYR A 143 18.72 -20.18 6.55
N GLU A 144 19.22 -20.83 7.60
CA GLU A 144 18.97 -22.25 7.87
C GLU A 144 17.80 -22.44 8.84
N SER A 145 16.76 -23.18 8.46
CA SER A 145 15.64 -23.42 9.37
C SER A 145 16.07 -24.24 10.60
N VAL A 146 15.84 -23.67 11.79
CA VAL A 146 16.16 -24.32 13.07
C VAL A 146 14.88 -24.73 13.79
N TYR A 147 14.77 -26.00 14.16
CA TYR A 147 13.64 -26.57 14.90
C TYR A 147 14.07 -27.05 16.30
N PRO A 148 14.04 -26.19 17.34
CA PRO A 148 14.62 -26.50 18.65
C PRO A 148 14.02 -27.72 19.36
N LEU A 149 12.75 -28.03 19.08
CA LEU A 149 12.02 -29.14 19.70
C LEU A 149 11.71 -30.28 18.71
N GLY A 150 12.26 -30.22 17.49
CA GLY A 150 11.77 -30.95 16.32
C GLY A 150 10.64 -30.20 15.61
N GLU A 151 10.44 -30.48 14.33
CA GLU A 151 9.55 -29.73 13.43
C GLU A 151 8.12 -29.61 13.99
N THR A 152 7.46 -30.75 14.23
CA THR A 152 6.08 -30.80 14.71
C THR A 152 5.90 -30.16 16.09
N ALA A 153 6.85 -30.39 17.01
CA ALA A 153 6.75 -29.83 18.36
C ALA A 153 7.00 -28.31 18.38
N THR A 154 7.91 -27.81 17.53
CA THR A 154 8.16 -26.37 17.37
C THR A 154 6.94 -25.67 16.77
N MET A 155 6.31 -26.28 15.76
CA MET A 155 5.07 -25.77 15.16
C MET A 155 3.93 -25.69 16.19
N LEU A 156 3.66 -26.78 16.92
CA LEU A 156 2.62 -26.80 17.94
C LEU A 156 2.89 -25.82 19.09
N ALA A 157 4.16 -25.64 19.47
CA ALA A 157 4.54 -24.66 20.48
C ALA A 157 4.29 -23.22 20.00
N SER A 158 4.68 -22.89 18.76
CA SER A 158 4.39 -21.58 18.15
C SER A 158 2.88 -21.30 18.10
N ALA A 159 2.11 -22.29 17.64
CA ALA A 159 0.64 -22.25 17.61
C ALA A 159 0.00 -22.01 18.98
N ALA A 160 0.50 -22.70 20.00
CA ALA A 160 0.01 -22.53 21.36
C ALA A 160 0.34 -21.14 21.93
N VAL A 161 1.53 -20.62 21.64
CA VAL A 161 1.96 -19.28 22.07
C VAL A 161 1.13 -18.20 21.37
N SER A 162 0.97 -18.29 20.05
CA SER A 162 0.19 -17.34 19.25
C SER A 162 -1.27 -17.32 19.68
N LEU A 163 -1.90 -18.50 19.81
CA LEU A 163 -3.28 -18.62 20.30
C LEU A 163 -3.43 -18.11 21.74
N GLY A 164 -2.48 -18.44 22.62
CA GLY A 164 -2.48 -17.99 24.01
C GLY A 164 -2.45 -16.47 24.12
N LEU A 165 -1.62 -15.80 23.32
CA LEU A 165 -1.56 -14.34 23.27
C LEU A 165 -2.82 -13.72 22.68
N ALA A 166 -3.40 -14.30 21.62
CA ALA A 166 -4.67 -13.85 21.05
C ALA A 166 -5.80 -13.92 22.10
N LEU A 167 -5.89 -15.04 22.82
CA LEU A 167 -6.86 -15.25 23.90
C LEU A 167 -6.60 -14.33 25.10
N ALA A 168 -5.34 -14.06 25.44
CA ALA A 168 -5.00 -13.10 26.49
C ALA A 168 -5.46 -11.68 26.13
N GLY A 169 -5.23 -11.24 24.89
CA GLY A 169 -5.71 -9.95 24.39
C GLY A 169 -7.23 -9.87 24.39
N ALA A 170 -7.90 -10.91 23.88
CA ALA A 170 -9.37 -11.01 23.89
C ALA A 170 -9.94 -11.05 25.31
N GLY A 171 -9.30 -11.78 26.23
CA GLY A 171 -9.68 -11.90 27.64
C GLY A 171 -9.51 -10.59 28.40
N LEU A 172 -8.44 -9.85 28.12
CA LEU A 172 -8.27 -8.50 28.66
C LEU A 172 -9.38 -7.57 28.15
N ALA A 173 -9.68 -7.60 26.85
CA ALA A 173 -10.78 -6.82 26.30
C ALA A 173 -12.14 -7.19 26.92
N TYR A 174 -12.38 -8.49 27.15
CA TYR A 174 -13.58 -8.96 27.85
C TYR A 174 -13.66 -8.37 29.26
N SER A 175 -12.57 -8.42 30.03
CA SER A 175 -12.56 -7.90 31.40
C SER A 175 -12.83 -6.39 31.50
N LEU A 176 -12.38 -5.62 30.51
CA LEU A 176 -12.49 -4.14 30.53
C LEU A 176 -13.75 -3.61 29.85
N TYR A 177 -14.30 -4.32 28.86
CA TYR A 177 -15.35 -3.79 27.98
C TYR A 177 -16.65 -4.60 27.97
N ASN A 178 -16.70 -5.79 28.56
CA ASN A 178 -17.94 -6.56 28.69
C ASN A 178 -18.77 -6.07 29.89
N VAL A 179 -19.09 -4.77 29.91
CA VAL A 179 -19.89 -4.09 30.94
C VAL A 179 -20.90 -3.14 30.25
N PRO A 180 -22.02 -2.78 30.91
CA PRO A 180 -23.06 -1.95 30.30
C PRO A 180 -22.54 -0.58 29.82
N GLU A 181 -21.74 0.10 30.65
CA GLU A 181 -21.13 1.39 30.32
C GLU A 181 -19.60 1.34 30.52
N PRO A 182 -18.82 0.99 29.48
CA PRO A 182 -17.37 0.90 29.61
C PRO A 182 -16.70 2.27 29.73
N GLU A 183 -15.83 2.42 30.73
CA GLU A 183 -15.04 3.63 30.97
C GLU A 183 -13.88 3.81 29.97
N ARG A 184 -13.43 5.05 29.81
CA ARG A 184 -12.28 5.39 28.94
C ARG A 184 -10.97 5.19 29.71
N HIS A 185 -10.31 4.08 29.45
CA HIS A 185 -9.01 3.74 30.04
C HIS A 185 -7.80 4.46 29.39
N VAL A 186 -8.03 5.27 28.35
CA VAL A 186 -6.97 5.91 27.55
C VAL A 186 -6.42 7.19 28.16
N GLU A 187 -7.10 7.79 29.13
CA GLU A 187 -6.67 9.04 29.77
C GLU A 187 -5.43 8.87 30.65
N GLU A 188 -5.16 7.63 31.09
CA GLU A 188 -4.04 7.30 31.95
C GLU A 188 -2.74 6.97 31.18
N LEU A 189 -2.81 6.89 29.84
CA LEU A 189 -1.67 6.49 29.01
C LEU A 189 -0.86 7.71 28.55
N GLY A 190 0.43 7.76 28.89
CA GLY A 190 1.36 8.83 28.42
C GLY A 190 1.58 8.88 26.91
N VAL A 191 1.15 7.84 26.17
CA VAL A 191 1.23 7.77 24.69
C VAL A 191 -0.09 8.13 24.01
N ARG A 192 -1.10 8.54 24.77
CA ARG A 192 -2.45 8.85 24.27
C ARG A 192 -2.41 9.81 23.10
N ASP A 193 -1.76 10.96 23.26
CA ASP A 193 -1.79 12.02 22.25
C ASP A 193 -1.13 11.57 20.94
N LEU A 194 -0.06 10.77 21.02
CA LEU A 194 0.60 10.18 19.86
C LEU A 194 -0.33 9.22 19.10
N VAL A 195 -0.99 8.31 19.81
CA VAL A 195 -1.88 7.31 19.20
C VAL A 195 -3.15 7.97 18.65
N PHE A 196 -3.72 8.95 19.36
CA PHE A 196 -4.90 9.71 18.91
C PHE A 196 -4.59 10.59 17.71
N ALA A 197 -3.37 11.13 17.59
CA ALA A 197 -2.89 11.83 16.41
C ALA A 197 -2.44 10.89 15.28
N ASN A 198 -2.75 9.59 15.34
CA ASN A 198 -2.34 8.60 14.35
C ASN A 198 -0.83 8.65 14.03
N TYR A 199 0.00 8.79 15.07
CA TYR A 199 1.45 8.95 14.98
C TYR A 199 1.90 10.16 14.13
N TYR A 200 1.06 11.20 14.03
CA TYR A 200 1.25 12.39 13.20
C TYR A 200 1.43 12.09 11.70
N GLN A 201 0.94 10.94 11.24
CA GLN A 201 1.06 10.53 9.84
C GLN A 201 0.26 11.47 8.92
N ASP A 202 -0.90 11.93 9.38
CA ASP A 202 -1.77 12.81 8.60
C ASP A 202 -1.12 14.21 8.45
N GLU A 203 -0.55 14.74 9.52
CA GLU A 203 0.21 15.99 9.53
C GLU A 203 1.45 15.92 8.66
N TYR A 204 2.18 14.79 8.73
CA TYR A 204 3.32 14.54 7.85
C TYR A 204 2.91 14.51 6.37
N GLN A 205 1.81 13.82 6.03
CA GLN A 205 1.30 13.78 4.66
C GLN A 205 0.88 15.18 4.18
N VAL A 206 0.24 15.97 5.04
CA VAL A 206 -0.15 17.34 4.73
C VAL A 206 1.08 18.23 4.52
N TRP A 207 2.09 18.14 5.39
CA TRP A 207 3.37 18.85 5.24
C TRP A 207 4.06 18.48 3.93
N LEU A 208 4.16 17.18 3.62
CA LEU A 208 4.78 16.70 2.39
C LEU A 208 4.04 17.22 1.16
N ALA A 209 2.71 17.17 1.16
CA ALA A 209 1.91 17.65 0.04
C ALA A 209 1.97 19.18 -0.11
N ARG A 210 1.82 19.93 0.99
CA ARG A 210 1.70 21.40 0.96
C ARG A 210 3.04 22.10 0.87
N ASP A 211 4.01 21.72 1.68
CA ASP A 211 5.27 22.46 1.76
C ASP A 211 6.22 21.99 0.66
N VAL A 212 6.37 20.67 0.49
CA VAL A 212 7.25 20.09 -0.53
C VAL A 212 6.55 20.08 -1.89
N GLY A 213 5.36 19.47 -1.98
CA GLY A 213 4.64 19.31 -3.24
C GLY A 213 4.28 20.64 -3.92
N VAL A 214 3.62 21.55 -3.21
CA VAL A 214 3.27 22.87 -3.78
C VAL A 214 4.53 23.74 -3.97
N GLY A 215 5.55 23.60 -3.12
CA GLY A 215 6.82 24.28 -3.29
C GLY A 215 7.47 23.96 -4.65
N ILE A 216 7.56 22.67 -4.97
CA ILE A 216 8.07 22.19 -6.26
C ILE A 216 7.15 22.66 -7.40
N ALA A 217 5.83 22.52 -7.26
CA ALA A 217 4.89 22.92 -8.31
C ALA A 217 5.03 24.41 -8.67
N ARG A 218 5.17 25.30 -7.67
CA ARG A 218 5.40 26.74 -7.90
C ARG A 218 6.74 27.03 -8.56
N ALA A 219 7.78 26.26 -8.24
CA ALA A 219 9.08 26.42 -8.88
C ALA A 219 9.00 26.03 -10.36
N THR A 220 8.34 24.90 -10.66
CA THR A 220 8.12 24.43 -12.03
C THR A 220 7.24 25.39 -12.82
N ASP A 221 6.15 25.89 -12.24
CA ASP A 221 5.25 26.88 -12.87
C ASP A 221 5.99 28.18 -13.21
N ARG A 222 6.83 28.68 -12.30
CA ARG A 222 7.68 29.85 -12.57
C ARG A 222 8.71 29.59 -13.67
N PHE A 223 9.27 28.38 -13.73
CA PHE A 223 10.20 28.01 -14.79
C PHE A 223 9.49 27.92 -16.15
N ASP A 224 8.30 27.36 -16.21
CA ASP A 224 7.50 27.24 -17.43
C ASP A 224 7.11 28.63 -17.97
N LEU A 225 6.42 29.43 -17.16
CA LEU A 225 5.98 30.77 -17.55
C LEU A 225 7.14 31.76 -17.78
N GLY A 226 8.27 31.57 -17.11
CA GLY A 226 9.42 32.45 -17.21
C GLY A 226 10.37 32.09 -18.35
N VAL A 227 10.79 30.83 -18.41
CA VAL A 227 11.84 30.36 -19.31
C VAL A 227 11.25 29.80 -20.60
N ILE A 228 10.27 28.89 -20.48
CA ILE A 228 9.71 28.18 -21.65
C ILE A 228 8.90 29.17 -22.49
N ASP A 229 7.91 29.83 -21.88
CA ASP A 229 7.10 30.84 -22.57
C ASP A 229 7.93 32.05 -23.01
N GLY A 230 8.90 32.47 -22.18
CA GLY A 230 9.82 33.55 -22.52
C GLY A 230 10.63 33.25 -23.78
N ALA A 231 11.14 32.02 -23.92
CA ALA A 231 11.87 31.61 -25.11
C ALA A 231 10.98 31.60 -26.36
N VAL A 232 9.74 31.10 -26.25
CA VAL A 232 8.77 31.08 -27.36
C VAL A 232 8.41 32.50 -27.79
N ASN A 233 8.13 33.39 -26.84
CA ASN A 233 7.79 34.78 -27.13
C ASN A 233 8.97 35.54 -27.77
N ALA A 234 10.20 35.30 -27.32
CA ALA A 234 11.39 35.90 -27.93
C ALA A 234 11.55 35.52 -29.41
N VAL A 235 11.26 34.26 -29.78
CA VAL A 235 11.28 33.83 -31.19
C VAL A 235 10.21 34.55 -32.01
N SER A 236 9.01 34.73 -31.45
CA SER A 236 7.93 35.49 -32.07
C SER A 236 8.33 36.95 -32.28
N ASP A 237 8.86 37.62 -31.25
CA ASP A 237 9.28 39.02 -31.29
C ASP A 237 10.38 39.26 -32.33
N VAL A 238 11.40 38.39 -32.38
CA VAL A 238 12.47 38.48 -33.38
C VAL A 238 11.91 38.32 -34.79
N SER A 239 10.93 37.44 -34.98
CA SER A 239 10.27 37.22 -36.27
C SER A 239 9.47 38.46 -36.71
N LEU A 240 8.68 39.03 -35.81
CA LEU A 240 7.90 40.25 -36.06
C LEU A 240 8.81 41.46 -36.34
N LEU A 241 9.86 41.66 -35.54
CA LEU A 241 10.86 42.72 -35.75
C LEU A 241 11.57 42.58 -37.10
N SER A 242 11.90 41.36 -37.49
CA SER A 242 12.52 41.08 -38.80
C SER A 242 11.56 41.41 -39.94
N GLY A 243 10.29 40.99 -39.83
CA GLY A 243 9.24 41.34 -40.80
C GLY A 243 9.06 42.84 -40.94
N ASP A 244 9.04 43.57 -39.82
CA ASP A 244 8.90 45.03 -39.81
C ASP A 244 10.09 45.76 -40.42
N ARG A 245 11.31 45.23 -40.28
CA ARG A 245 12.50 45.78 -40.97
C ARG A 245 12.46 45.50 -42.46
N ILE A 246 12.13 44.27 -42.86
CA ILE A 246 12.04 43.89 -44.29
C ILE A 246 10.96 44.72 -44.99
N ARG A 247 9.82 44.96 -44.33
CA ARG A 247 8.73 45.79 -44.87
C ARG A 247 9.19 47.20 -45.25
N ARG A 248 10.13 47.80 -44.52
CA ARG A 248 10.65 49.15 -44.81
C ARG A 248 11.52 49.22 -46.07
N ILE A 249 12.02 48.09 -46.58
CA ILE A 249 12.74 48.04 -47.87
C ILE A 249 11.79 48.38 -49.02
N GLN A 250 10.51 48.04 -48.89
CA GLN A 250 9.48 48.39 -49.86
C GLN A 250 9.01 49.84 -49.64
N THR A 251 9.70 50.77 -50.31
CA THR A 251 9.46 52.22 -50.17
C THR A 251 8.38 52.77 -51.10
N GLY A 252 7.90 51.98 -52.07
CA GLY A 252 6.93 52.43 -53.08
C GLY A 252 7.51 53.35 -54.17
N VAL A 253 8.80 53.68 -54.12
CA VAL A 253 9.49 54.52 -55.10
C VAL A 253 10.18 53.65 -56.15
N VAL A 254 9.75 53.73 -57.41
CA VAL A 254 10.22 52.88 -58.53
C VAL A 254 11.74 52.87 -58.69
N SER A 255 12.40 54.04 -58.51
CA SER A 255 13.86 54.17 -58.62
C SER A 255 14.63 53.31 -57.62
N ASN A 256 14.10 53.10 -56.40
CA ASN A 256 14.74 52.26 -55.40
C ASN A 256 14.71 50.78 -55.81
N TYR A 257 13.64 50.32 -56.46
CA TYR A 257 13.56 48.95 -56.98
C TYR A 257 14.52 48.73 -58.14
N ALA A 258 14.63 49.69 -59.07
CA ALA A 258 15.59 49.61 -60.16
C ALA A 258 17.04 49.50 -59.63
N ALA A 259 17.41 50.33 -58.64
CA ALA A 259 18.73 50.27 -58.02
C ALA A 259 19.01 48.91 -57.34
N LEU A 260 18.02 48.36 -56.60
CA LEU A 260 18.13 47.04 -55.98
C LEU A 260 18.31 45.91 -57.00
N ILE A 261 17.58 45.94 -58.11
CA ILE A 261 17.70 44.94 -59.19
C ILE A 261 19.10 45.01 -59.83
N THR A 262 19.58 46.22 -60.15
CA THR A 262 20.92 46.39 -60.72
C THR A 262 22.00 45.91 -59.74
N LEU A 263 21.90 46.26 -58.45
CA LEU A 263 22.82 45.78 -57.42
C LEU A 263 22.77 44.25 -57.30
N GLY A 264 21.58 43.65 -57.28
CA GLY A 264 21.39 42.20 -57.23
C GLY A 264 22.02 41.49 -58.43
N LEU A 265 21.85 42.02 -59.63
CA LEU A 265 22.49 41.50 -60.85
C LEU A 265 24.02 41.57 -60.77
N VAL A 266 24.56 42.71 -60.34
CA VAL A 266 26.03 42.88 -60.18
C VAL A 266 26.57 41.89 -59.14
N LEU A 267 25.92 41.76 -57.99
CA LEU A 267 26.32 40.81 -56.94
C LEU A 267 26.26 39.36 -57.44
N LEU A 268 25.22 38.99 -58.18
CA LEU A 268 25.11 37.66 -58.79
C LEU A 268 26.26 37.39 -59.78
N LEU A 269 26.59 38.35 -60.65
CA LEU A 269 27.70 38.21 -61.60
C LEU A 269 29.05 38.09 -60.89
N VAL A 270 29.27 38.87 -59.82
CA VAL A 270 30.48 38.77 -59.00
C VAL A 270 30.55 37.42 -58.29
N ALA A 271 29.46 36.99 -57.65
CA ALA A 271 29.40 35.71 -56.95
C ALA A 271 29.66 34.55 -57.91
N PHE A 272 28.92 34.51 -59.03
CA PHE A 272 29.11 33.55 -60.11
C PHE A 272 30.57 33.54 -60.60
N GLY A 273 31.15 34.72 -60.70
CA GLY A 273 32.52 34.87 -61.14
C GLY A 273 33.57 34.34 -60.18
N VAL A 274 33.38 34.59 -58.89
CA VAL A 274 34.28 34.10 -57.82
C VAL A 274 34.11 32.61 -57.61
N THR A 275 32.91 32.05 -57.80
CA THR A 275 32.65 30.60 -57.72
C THR A 275 33.11 29.83 -58.96
N GLY A 276 33.80 30.47 -59.91
CA GLY A 276 34.39 29.81 -61.08
C GLY A 276 33.44 29.59 -62.25
N GLY A 277 32.33 30.33 -62.33
CA GLY A 277 31.38 30.26 -63.45
C GLY A 277 31.83 30.96 -64.74
N TRP A 278 32.99 31.62 -64.73
CA TRP A 278 33.59 32.08 -65.99
C TRP A 278 34.20 30.88 -66.71
N PHE A 279 33.57 30.51 -67.83
CA PHE A 279 33.79 29.36 -68.72
C PHE A 279 32.87 28.16 -68.50
#